data_AF-A0A0U3I154-F1
#
_entry.id   AF-A0A0U3I154-F1
#
_cell.length_a   1.000
_cell.length_b   1.000
_cell.length_c   1.000
_cell.angle_alpha   90.00
_cell.angle_beta   90.00
_cell.angle_gamma   90.00
#
_symmetry.space_group_name_H-M   'P 1'
#
loop_
_entity.id
_entity.type
_entity.pdbx_description
1 polymer ?
#
loop_
_entity_poly.entity_id
_entity_poly.type
_entity_poly.pdbx_seq_one_letter_code
_entity_poly.pdbx_strand_id
1 'polypeptide(L)'
;MTDHLPSTMQEPGLAPGADPTSLTPEEPFPEELLGLSLVQLQVLHSRVSRRLEQEYLSLEGPHPLTVDRLQCLGVELDSRVLTGTTTASSALTES
;
A
#
# COMPACT_ATOMS: atom_id res chain seq x y z
N MET A 1 7.89 -49.50 8.43
CA MET A 1 8.58 -48.33 9.02
C MET A 1 7.86 -47.11 8.53
N THR A 2 7.05 -46.52 9.40
CA THR A 2 6.30 -45.29 9.17
C THR A 2 7.22 -44.10 9.41
N ASP A 3 7.76 -43.54 8.34
CA ASP A 3 8.41 -42.23 8.40
C ASP A 3 7.32 -41.15 8.43
N HIS A 4 6.94 -40.77 9.65
CA HIS A 4 6.18 -39.57 9.91
C HIS A 4 7.14 -38.38 9.83
N LEU A 5 7.12 -37.65 8.71
CA LEU A 5 7.72 -36.33 8.64
C LEU A 5 6.95 -35.38 9.59
N PRO A 6 7.64 -34.51 10.36
CA PRO A 6 6.99 -33.62 11.30
C PRO A 6 6.26 -32.50 10.57
N SER A 7 4.96 -32.38 10.85
CA SER A 7 4.13 -31.22 10.53
C SER A 7 4.60 -30.01 11.34
N THR A 8 5.57 -29.27 10.79
CA THR A 8 5.89 -27.89 11.19
C THR A 8 6.48 -27.28 9.91
N MET A 9 5.71 -26.57 9.09
CA MET A 9 5.18 -25.24 9.35
C MET A 9 3.84 -25.10 8.63
N GLN A 10 2.75 -25.11 9.39
CA GLN A 10 1.45 -24.70 8.88
C GLN A 10 1.45 -23.17 8.87
N GLU A 11 1.99 -22.60 7.79
CA GLU A 11 1.81 -21.19 7.43
C GLU A 11 0.31 -20.84 7.56
N PRO A 12 -0.05 -19.75 8.25
CA PRO A 12 -1.45 -19.37 8.41
C PRO A 12 -2.03 -19.13 7.02
N GLY A 13 -3.14 -19.81 6.74
CA GLY A 13 -3.71 -19.95 5.40
C GLY A 13 -3.82 -18.63 4.64
N LEU A 14 -2.87 -18.38 3.76
CA LEU A 14 -3.01 -17.40 2.70
C LEU A 14 -3.77 -18.09 1.57
N ALA A 15 -4.92 -17.55 1.18
CA ALA A 15 -5.66 -18.07 0.03
C ALA A 15 -4.72 -18.16 -1.18
N PRO A 16 -4.75 -19.26 -1.97
CA PRO A 16 -3.90 -19.39 -3.14
C PRO A 16 -4.25 -18.27 -4.13
N GLY A 17 -3.42 -17.23 -4.20
CA GLY A 17 -3.61 -16.06 -5.06
C GLY A 17 -3.41 -14.69 -4.38
N ALA A 18 -3.24 -14.61 -3.07
CA ALA A 18 -2.92 -13.34 -2.42
C ALA A 18 -1.43 -13.01 -2.62
N ASP A 19 -1.14 -12.16 -3.60
CA ASP A 19 0.17 -11.55 -3.74
C ASP A 19 0.42 -10.62 -2.54
N PRO A 20 1.40 -10.91 -1.65
CA PRO A 20 1.65 -10.08 -0.47
C PRO A 20 2.09 -8.66 -0.84
N THR A 21 2.44 -8.43 -2.11
CA THR A 21 2.83 -7.14 -2.65
C THR A 21 1.67 -6.35 -3.25
N SER A 22 0.46 -6.90 -3.24
CA SER A 22 -0.79 -6.23 -3.61
C SER A 22 -1.64 -5.99 -2.35
N LEU A 23 -2.60 -5.06 -2.43
CA LEU A 23 -3.58 -4.83 -1.36
C LEU A 23 -4.99 -4.91 -1.97
N THR A 24 -5.71 -5.96 -1.66
CA THR A 24 -7.08 -6.19 -2.13
C THR A 24 -8.07 -5.19 -1.52
N PRO A 25 -9.24 -4.94 -2.17
CA PRO A 25 -10.29 -4.10 -1.60
C PRO A 25 -10.74 -4.53 -0.20
N GLU A 26 -10.74 -5.83 0.08
CA GLU A 26 -11.21 -6.42 1.33
C GLU A 26 -10.17 -6.36 2.46
N GLU A 27 -8.89 -6.18 2.12
CA GLU A 27 -7.84 -6.02 3.11
C GLU A 27 -8.01 -4.72 3.92
N PRO A 28 -7.61 -4.74 5.21
CA PRO A 28 -7.69 -3.58 6.07
C PRO A 28 -6.84 -2.44 5.50
N PHE A 29 -7.43 -1.26 5.45
CA PHE A 29 -6.79 -0.02 5.02
C PHE A 29 -6.84 0.99 6.16
N PRO A 30 -5.74 1.69 6.48
CA PRO A 30 -5.72 2.65 7.58
C PRO A 30 -6.68 3.81 7.31
N GLU A 31 -7.55 4.09 8.28
CA GLU A 31 -8.48 5.24 8.23
C GLU A 31 -7.73 6.57 8.31
N GLU A 32 -6.59 6.59 9.01
CA GLU A 32 -5.75 7.77 9.17
C GLU A 32 -4.38 7.60 8.50
N LEU A 33 -4.09 8.42 7.49
CA LEU A 33 -2.82 8.42 6.77
C LEU A 33 -1.75 9.32 7.41
N LEU A 34 -2.17 10.34 8.16
CA LEU A 34 -1.28 11.32 8.79
C LEU A 34 -0.33 10.69 9.81
N GLY A 35 -0.76 9.62 10.50
CA GLY A 35 0.05 8.91 11.49
C GLY A 35 1.13 8.00 10.90
N LEU A 36 1.13 7.80 9.58
CA LEU A 36 2.07 6.91 8.92
C LEU A 36 3.38 7.62 8.56
N SER A 37 4.50 6.92 8.67
CA SER A 37 5.77 7.38 8.11
C SER A 37 5.70 7.46 6.58
N LEU A 38 6.56 8.26 5.96
CA LEU A 38 6.64 8.37 4.50
C LEU A 38 6.85 7.01 3.83
N VAL A 39 7.72 6.17 4.41
CA VAL A 39 8.00 4.83 3.90
C VAL A 39 6.74 3.95 3.94
N GLN A 40 5.97 3.99 5.03
CA GLN A 40 4.72 3.23 5.12
C GLN A 40 3.69 3.66 4.08
N LEU A 41 3.56 4.98 3.82
CA LEU A 41 2.69 5.48 2.75
C LEU A 41 3.15 5.04 1.36
N GLN A 42 4.46 5.09 1.08
CA GLN A 42 5.00 4.66 -0.21
C GLN A 42 4.78 3.16 -0.44
N VAL A 43 4.92 2.34 0.60
CA VAL A 43 4.60 0.91 0.54
C VAL A 43 3.11 0.69 0.27
N LEU A 44 2.23 1.38 1.00
CA LEU A 44 0.78 1.28 0.76
C LEU A 44 0.41 1.72 -0.66
N HIS A 45 0.97 2.83 -1.13
CA HIS A 45 0.77 3.32 -2.49
C HIS A 45 1.20 2.27 -3.51
N SER A 46 2.41 1.71 -3.37
CA SER A 46 2.89 0.67 -4.28
C SER A 46 1.98 -0.57 -4.30
N ARG A 47 1.48 -1.01 -3.14
CA ARG A 47 0.59 -2.17 -3.05
C ARG A 47 -0.77 -1.91 -3.71
N VAL A 48 -1.36 -0.73 -3.48
CA VAL A 48 -2.64 -0.34 -4.08
C VAL A 48 -2.50 -0.11 -5.59
N SER A 49 -1.40 0.51 -6.06
CA SER A 49 -1.13 0.67 -7.49
C SER A 49 -1.02 -0.69 -8.20
N ARG A 50 -0.29 -1.65 -7.62
CA ARG A 50 -0.18 -3.01 -8.16
C ARG A 50 -1.54 -3.71 -8.22
N ARG A 51 -2.40 -3.51 -7.20
CA ARG A 51 -3.77 -4.02 -7.25
C ARG A 51 -4.55 -3.40 -8.40
N LEU A 52 -4.47 -2.08 -8.57
CA LEU A 52 -5.19 -1.36 -9.60
C LEU A 52 -4.75 -1.80 -11.01
N GLU A 53 -3.45 -2.04 -11.22
CA GLU A 53 -2.90 -2.60 -12.45
C GLU A 53 -3.51 -3.97 -12.77
N GLN A 54 -3.66 -4.85 -11.77
CA GLN A 54 -4.31 -6.16 -11.92
C GLN A 54 -5.79 -6.01 -12.30
N GLU A 55 -6.50 -5.09 -11.65
CA GLU A 55 -7.93 -4.86 -11.89
C GLU A 55 -8.18 -4.22 -13.27
N TYR A 56 -7.29 -3.38 -13.77
CA TYR A 56 -7.37 -2.86 -15.15
C TYR A 56 -7.21 -3.93 -16.23
N LEU A 57 -6.56 -5.05 -15.91
CA LEU A 57 -6.44 -6.20 -16.81
C LEU A 57 -7.66 -7.13 -16.75
N SER A 58 -8.58 -6.91 -15.79
CA SER A 58 -9.83 -7.68 -15.67
C SER A 58 -10.95 -7.12 -16.56
N LEU A 59 -11.98 -7.93 -16.81
CA LEU A 59 -13.14 -7.50 -17.61
C LEU A 59 -14.06 -6.55 -16.82
N GLU A 60 -14.06 -6.68 -15.51
CA GLU A 60 -14.84 -5.89 -14.56
C GLU A 60 -14.25 -4.48 -14.38
N GLY A 61 -12.94 -4.33 -14.63
CA GLY A 61 -12.20 -3.09 -14.47
C GLY A 61 -11.83 -2.79 -13.01
N PRO A 62 -11.32 -1.57 -12.73
CA PRO A 62 -10.85 -1.19 -11.41
C PRO A 62 -11.98 -1.15 -10.37
N HIS A 63 -11.71 -1.71 -9.20
CA HIS A 63 -12.64 -1.67 -8.09
C HIS A 63 -12.71 -0.23 -7.52
N PRO A 64 -13.90 0.35 -7.28
CA PRO A 64 -14.04 1.73 -6.80
C PRO A 64 -13.24 2.04 -5.52
N LEU A 65 -13.22 1.10 -4.57
CA LEU A 65 -12.42 1.27 -3.34
C LEU A 65 -10.91 1.31 -3.58
N THR A 66 -10.40 0.56 -4.57
CA THR A 66 -8.97 0.58 -4.91
C THR A 66 -8.58 1.94 -5.47
N VAL A 67 -9.44 2.52 -6.31
CA VAL A 67 -9.26 3.88 -6.87
C VAL A 67 -9.27 4.93 -5.77
N ASP A 68 -10.26 4.89 -4.88
CA ASP A 68 -10.40 5.84 -3.76
C ASP A 68 -9.17 5.81 -2.84
N ARG A 69 -8.73 4.61 -2.44
CA ARG A 69 -7.51 4.43 -1.63
C ARG A 69 -6.26 5.00 -2.32
N LEU A 70 -6.11 4.79 -3.63
CA LEU A 70 -4.98 5.33 -4.37
C LEU A 70 -5.01 6.86 -4.39
N GLN A 71 -6.19 7.46 -4.57
CA GLN A 71 -6.36 8.90 -4.54
C GLN A 71 -6.03 9.49 -3.16
N CYS A 72 -6.51 8.89 -2.07
CA CYS A 72 -6.17 9.32 -0.71
C CYS A 72 -4.67 9.30 -0.45
N LEU A 73 -3.99 8.22 -0.87
CA LEU A 73 -2.53 8.09 -0.73
C LEU A 73 -1.79 9.14 -1.56
N GLY A 74 -2.24 9.42 -2.79
CA GLY A 74 -1.66 10.46 -3.65
C GLY A 74 -1.75 11.85 -3.01
N VAL A 75 -2.94 12.23 -2.52
CA VAL A 75 -3.17 13.53 -1.85
C VAL A 75 -2.24 13.71 -0.65
N GLU A 76 -2.09 12.68 0.18
CA GLU A 76 -1.21 12.74 1.35
C GLU A 76 0.27 12.82 0.96
N LEU A 77 0.72 12.03 -0.03
CA LEU A 77 2.10 12.07 -0.51
C LEU A 77 2.45 13.44 -1.12
N ASP A 78 1.56 14.00 -1.94
CA ASP A 78 1.73 15.32 -2.55
C ASP A 78 1.80 16.42 -1.46
N SER A 79 0.96 16.33 -0.44
CA SER A 79 0.97 17.25 0.71
C SER A 79 2.32 17.24 1.45
N ARG A 80 2.95 16.06 1.58
CA ARG A 80 4.27 15.91 2.20
C ARG A 80 5.39 16.46 1.34
N VAL A 81 5.31 16.30 0.02
CA VAL A 81 6.28 16.89 -0.91
C VAL A 81 6.20 18.41 -0.86
N LEU A 82 4.98 18.98 -0.87
CA LEU A 82 4.78 20.43 -0.76
C LEU A 82 5.28 20.98 0.58
N THR A 83 5.00 20.28 1.68
CA THR A 83 5.46 20.70 3.01
C THR A 83 6.98 20.61 3.14
N GLY A 84 7.58 19.51 2.65
CA GLY A 84 9.04 19.34 2.66
C GLY A 84 9.77 20.38 1.81
N THR A 85 9.19 20.78 0.68
CA THR A 85 9.77 21.81 -0.20
C THR A 85 9.60 23.23 0.36
N THR A 86 8.50 23.53 1.06
CA THR A 86 8.30 24.83 1.72
C THR A 86 9.29 25.06 2.87
N THR A 87 9.57 24.02 3.69
CA THR A 87 10.54 24.12 4.78
C THR A 87 11.98 24.29 4.27
N ALA A 88 12.35 23.60 3.18
CA ALA A 88 13.68 23.74 2.58
C ALA A 88 13.90 25.12 1.96
N SER A 89 12.85 25.73 1.39
CA SER A 89 12.95 27.05 0.76
C SER A 89 13.04 28.20 1.76
N SER A 90 12.44 28.08 2.96
CA SER A 90 12.51 29.12 3.99
C SER A 90 13.83 29.15 4.78
N ALA A 91 14.60 28.04 4.79
CA ALA A 91 15.86 27.94 5.52
C ALA A 91 17.09 28.54 4.79
N LEU A 92 16.94 28.97 3.52
CA LEU A 92 18.03 29.48 2.68
C LEU A 92 18.18 31.02 2.68
N THR A 93 17.38 31.74 3.48
CA THR A 93 17.35 33.22 3.51
C THR A 93 17.86 33.87 4.81
N GLU A 94 18.60 33.14 5.63
CA GLU A 94 19.26 33.72 6.81
C GLU A 94 20.79 33.59 6.69
N SER A 95 21.43 34.61 6.10
CA SER A 95 22.87 34.88 6.12
C SER A 95 23.14 36.35 5.86
#